data_AF-A0A9D5ESK4-F1
#
_entry.id   AF-A0A9D5ESK4-F1
#
_cell.length_a   1.000
_cell.length_b   1.000
_cell.length_c   1.000
_cell.angle_alpha   90.00
_cell.angle_beta   90.00
_cell.angle_gamma   90.00
#
_symmetry.space_group_name_H-M   'P 1'
#
loop_
_entity.id
_entity.type
_entity.pdbx_description
1 polymer ?
#
loop_
_entity_poly.entity_id
_entity_poly.type
_entity_poly.pdbx_seq_one_letter_code
_entity_poly.pdbx_strand_id
1 'polypeptide(L)'
;MATGTRSAENFAKSVGFCCGLVIAWESRFSPQDIIEMATIITFFLAGLAVGTLVEYLLHRFLLHSRLRHRIIRRHKMHHKTHVRHSIVSEFLGFFPGVVPFLWVGFAHNTSAGVAFVVGELVYVLAVAVAHKWSHEAPHRLFWMNPVVHDLHHDGRSRWNYGVVTSFWDRVFGTYTTSRKSTN
;
A
#
# COMPACT_ATOMS: atom_id res chain seq x y z
N MET A 1 -56.83 21.34 -37.09
CA MET A 1 -56.60 21.85 -35.72
C MET A 1 -56.10 20.79 -34.71
N ALA A 2 -55.71 19.57 -35.14
CA ALA A 2 -55.39 18.45 -34.23
C ALA A 2 -53.88 18.13 -34.06
N THR A 3 -52.98 18.88 -34.71
CA THR A 3 -51.54 18.58 -34.74
C THR A 3 -50.76 19.18 -33.58
N GLY A 4 -51.23 20.30 -33.00
CA GLY A 4 -50.54 21.00 -31.90
C GLY A 4 -50.60 20.28 -30.55
N THR A 5 -51.70 19.57 -30.27
CA THR A 5 -51.91 18.88 -28.98
C THR A 5 -51.01 17.64 -28.84
N ARG A 6 -50.81 16.90 -29.93
CA ARG A 6 -49.95 15.70 -29.97
C ARG A 6 -48.46 16.03 -29.78
N SER A 7 -48.02 17.19 -30.27
CA SER A 7 -46.66 17.69 -30.10
C SER A 7 -46.36 18.07 -28.64
N ALA A 8 -47.31 18.74 -27.98
CA ALA A 8 -47.20 19.12 -26.56
C ALA A 8 -47.18 17.89 -25.63
N GLU A 9 -48.01 16.87 -25.87
CA GLU A 9 -47.98 15.62 -25.10
C GLU A 9 -46.66 14.87 -25.25
N ASN A 10 -46.12 14.78 -26.46
CA ASN A 10 -44.84 14.10 -26.71
C ASN A 10 -43.66 14.84 -26.07
N PHE A 11 -43.71 16.17 -26.07
CA PHE A 11 -42.72 17.00 -25.36
C PHE A 11 -42.80 16.79 -23.84
N ALA A 12 -44.00 16.83 -23.25
CA ALA A 12 -44.20 16.59 -21.82
C ALA A 12 -43.76 15.19 -21.37
N LYS A 13 -44.03 14.15 -22.18
CA LYS A 13 -43.55 12.77 -21.94
C LYS A 13 -42.03 12.67 -22.01
N SER A 14 -41.40 13.37 -22.95
CA SER A 14 -39.93 13.39 -23.11
C SER A 14 -39.25 14.11 -21.94
N VAL A 15 -39.80 15.25 -21.50
CA VAL A 15 -39.30 15.98 -20.32
C VAL A 15 -39.50 15.15 -19.05
N GLY A 16 -40.67 14.52 -18.87
CA GLY A 16 -40.95 13.64 -17.73
C GLY A 16 -40.03 12.41 -17.67
N PHE A 17 -39.69 11.83 -18.82
CA PHE A 17 -38.73 10.73 -18.92
C PHE A 17 -37.30 11.18 -18.57
N CYS A 18 -36.85 12.32 -19.09
CA CYS A 18 -35.54 12.88 -18.76
C CYS A 18 -35.42 13.26 -17.27
N CYS A 19 -36.45 13.90 -16.69
CA CYS A 19 -36.49 14.20 -15.26
C CYS A 19 -36.52 12.92 -14.40
N GLY A 20 -37.26 11.90 -14.83
CA GLY A 20 -37.29 10.58 -14.17
C GLY A 20 -35.94 9.87 -14.20
N LEU A 21 -35.20 9.98 -15.31
CA LEU A 21 -33.83 9.43 -15.42
C LEU A 21 -32.82 10.19 -14.57
N VAL A 22 -32.93 11.52 -14.46
CA VAL A 22 -32.06 12.34 -13.60
C VAL A 22 -32.35 12.05 -12.12
N ILE A 23 -33.62 11.96 -11.72
CA ILE A 23 -33.99 11.58 -10.35
C ILE A 23 -33.57 10.14 -10.04
N ALA A 24 -33.72 9.20 -10.98
CA ALA A 24 -33.25 7.82 -10.83
C ALA A 24 -31.71 7.72 -10.78
N TRP A 25 -31.00 8.64 -11.44
CA TRP A 25 -29.55 8.78 -11.38
C TRP A 25 -29.09 9.37 -10.04
N GLU A 26 -29.75 10.39 -9.54
CA GLU A 26 -29.50 10.99 -8.22
C GLU A 26 -29.89 10.06 -7.06
N SER A 27 -30.90 9.21 -7.25
CA SER A 27 -31.34 8.21 -6.25
C SER A 27 -30.50 6.92 -6.26
N ARG A 28 -29.42 6.87 -7.05
CA ARG A 28 -28.65 5.62 -7.26
C ARG A 28 -27.71 5.28 -6.10
N PHE A 29 -27.39 6.26 -5.26
CA PHE A 29 -26.60 6.07 -4.04
C PHE A 29 -27.30 6.74 -2.87
N SER A 30 -27.57 5.95 -1.84
CA SER A 30 -28.00 6.47 -0.55
C SER A 30 -26.82 7.17 0.15
N PRO A 31 -27.07 8.11 1.08
CA PRO A 31 -26.01 8.65 1.94
C PRO A 31 -25.20 7.57 2.66
N GLN A 32 -25.83 6.43 2.98
CA GLN A 32 -25.19 5.27 3.57
C GLN A 32 -24.17 4.64 2.62
N ASP A 33 -24.47 4.54 1.32
CA ASP A 33 -23.54 4.03 0.32
C ASP A 33 -22.29 4.91 0.20
N ILE A 34 -22.48 6.24 0.28
CA ILE A 34 -21.37 7.20 0.24
C ILE A 34 -20.47 7.04 1.47
N ILE A 35 -21.07 6.92 2.67
CA ILE A 35 -20.33 6.69 3.92
C ILE A 35 -19.55 5.37 3.87
N GLU A 36 -20.16 4.33 3.31
CA GLU A 36 -19.53 3.02 3.18
C GLU A 36 -18.35 3.06 2.21
N MET A 37 -18.50 3.69 1.04
CA MET A 37 -17.39 3.88 0.10
C MET A 37 -16.26 4.70 0.72
N ALA A 38 -16.58 5.79 1.43
CA ALA A 38 -15.59 6.59 2.13
C ALA A 38 -14.86 5.78 3.20
N THR A 39 -15.58 4.92 3.93
CA THR A 39 -15.01 3.99 4.92
C THR A 39 -14.03 3.03 4.25
N ILE A 40 -14.44 2.37 3.17
CA ILE A 40 -13.59 1.44 2.42
C ILE A 40 -12.32 2.14 1.94
N ILE A 41 -12.43 3.30 1.29
CA ILE A 41 -11.26 4.04 0.79
C ILE A 41 -10.35 4.44 1.95
N THR A 42 -10.91 4.97 3.03
CA THR A 42 -10.13 5.42 4.19
C THR A 42 -9.35 4.28 4.82
N PHE A 43 -9.99 3.13 5.07
CA PHE A 43 -9.33 2.00 5.70
C PHE A 43 -8.35 1.28 4.75
N PHE A 44 -8.62 1.24 3.45
CA PHE A 44 -7.65 0.78 2.47
C PHE A 44 -6.38 1.64 2.49
N LEU A 45 -6.52 2.97 2.44
CA LEU A 45 -5.38 3.89 2.51
C LEU A 45 -4.67 3.82 3.87
N ALA A 46 -5.41 3.64 4.96
CA ALA A 46 -4.83 3.42 6.28
C ALA A 46 -3.99 2.14 6.33
N GLY A 47 -4.45 1.04 5.72
CA GLY A 47 -3.68 -0.20 5.61
C GLY A 47 -2.38 -0.02 4.80
N LEU A 48 -2.41 0.77 3.72
CA LEU A 48 -1.18 1.13 3.00
C LEU A 48 -0.23 1.94 3.89
N ALA A 49 -0.74 2.95 4.58
CA ALA A 49 0.06 3.83 5.43
C ALA A 49 0.68 3.09 6.61
N VAL A 50 -0.10 2.27 7.32
CA VAL A 50 0.39 1.42 8.42
C VAL A 50 1.42 0.42 7.90
N GLY A 51 1.17 -0.20 6.74
CA GLY A 51 2.12 -1.08 6.06
C GLY A 51 3.51 -0.43 5.89
N THR A 52 3.60 0.85 5.53
CA THR A 52 4.90 1.54 5.41
C THR A 52 5.68 1.60 6.71
N LEU A 53 4.98 1.84 7.84
CA LEU A 53 5.60 1.91 9.15
C LEU A 53 5.99 0.51 9.62
N VAL A 54 5.12 -0.47 9.42
CA VAL A 54 5.36 -1.87 9.77
C VAL A 54 6.57 -2.41 9.02
N GLU A 55 6.70 -2.18 7.72
CA GLU A 55 7.89 -2.51 6.93
C GLU A 55 9.15 -1.94 7.59
N TYR A 56 9.17 -0.63 7.86
CA TYR A 56 10.32 0.04 8.46
C TYR A 56 10.71 -0.59 9.80
N LEU A 57 9.73 -0.78 10.70
CA LEU A 57 9.95 -1.32 12.04
C LEU A 57 10.43 -2.77 12.00
N LEU A 58 9.82 -3.61 11.17
CA LEU A 58 10.23 -5.00 11.01
C LEU A 58 11.63 -5.10 10.44
N HIS A 59 11.91 -4.32 9.39
CA HIS A 59 13.21 -4.37 8.75
C HIS A 59 14.30 -3.94 9.74
N ARG A 60 14.09 -2.82 10.44
CA ARG A 60 15.04 -2.29 11.42
C ARG A 60 15.19 -3.16 12.66
N PHE A 61 14.09 -3.52 13.32
CA PHE A 61 14.13 -4.10 14.66
C PHE A 61 14.00 -5.62 14.67
N LEU A 62 13.31 -6.23 13.71
CA LEU A 62 13.15 -7.69 13.67
C LEU A 62 14.22 -8.35 12.79
N LEU A 63 14.30 -7.95 11.51
CA LEU A 63 15.19 -8.56 10.51
C LEU A 63 16.67 -8.30 10.80
N HIS A 64 17.00 -7.15 11.37
CA HIS A 64 18.34 -6.82 11.86
C HIS A 64 18.58 -7.14 13.34
N SER A 65 17.66 -7.85 14.01
CA SER A 65 17.84 -8.29 15.41
C SER A 65 18.89 -9.40 15.55
N ARG A 66 19.24 -9.72 16.81
CA ARG A 66 20.11 -10.86 17.16
C ARG A 66 19.35 -12.19 17.31
N LEU A 67 18.02 -12.19 17.11
CA LEU A 67 17.21 -13.40 17.25
C LEU A 67 17.54 -14.43 16.18
N ARG A 68 17.21 -15.70 16.46
CA ARG A 68 17.58 -16.87 15.63
C ARG A 68 16.42 -17.43 14.79
N HIS A 69 15.48 -16.57 14.37
CA HIS A 69 14.34 -16.96 13.53
C HIS A 69 14.72 -17.19 12.06
N ARG A 70 13.97 -18.01 11.33
CA ARG A 70 14.25 -18.38 9.93
C ARG A 70 14.29 -17.17 8.99
N ILE A 71 13.32 -16.25 9.14
CA ILE A 71 13.21 -15.04 8.30
C ILE A 71 14.43 -14.13 8.50
N ILE A 72 14.90 -13.98 9.75
CA ILE A 72 16.08 -13.18 10.10
C ILE A 72 17.35 -13.79 9.50
N ARG A 73 17.51 -15.11 9.61
CA ARG A 73 18.66 -15.81 9.00
C ARG A 73 18.66 -15.63 7.49
N ARG A 74 17.50 -15.77 6.87
CA ARG A 74 17.33 -15.57 5.42
C ARG A 74 17.68 -14.14 5.02
N HIS A 75 17.20 -13.14 5.76
CA HIS A 75 17.53 -11.73 5.54
C HIS A 75 19.04 -11.47 5.62
N LYS A 76 19.69 -11.98 6.67
CA LYS A 76 21.15 -11.87 6.84
C LYS A 76 21.94 -12.60 5.76
N MET A 77 21.47 -13.75 5.29
CA MET A 77 22.10 -14.45 4.17
C MET A 77 21.96 -13.65 2.89
N HIS A 78 20.78 -13.09 2.62
CA HIS A 78 20.54 -12.23 1.47
C HIS A 78 21.47 -11.01 1.45
N HIS A 79 21.66 -10.35 2.59
CA HIS A 79 22.68 -9.30 2.76
C HIS A 79 24.12 -9.73 2.45
N LYS A 80 24.47 -10.98 2.79
CA LYS A 80 25.83 -11.50 2.56
C LYS A 80 26.05 -11.90 1.12
N THR A 81 25.07 -12.57 0.51
CA THR A 81 25.22 -13.22 -0.79
C THR A 81 24.70 -12.39 -1.95
N HIS A 82 23.91 -11.35 -1.68
CA HIS A 82 23.18 -10.55 -2.68
C HIS A 82 22.29 -11.42 -3.58
N VAL A 83 21.94 -12.64 -3.14
CA VAL A 83 21.10 -13.57 -3.91
C VAL A 83 19.70 -13.00 -3.98
N ARG A 84 19.21 -12.81 -5.20
CA ARG A 84 17.89 -12.28 -5.49
C ARG A 84 16.82 -13.31 -5.12
N HIS A 85 15.79 -12.88 -4.41
CA HIS A 85 14.62 -13.71 -4.16
C HIS A 85 13.52 -13.46 -5.20
N SER A 86 12.62 -14.43 -5.36
CA SER A 86 11.39 -14.21 -6.12
C SER A 86 10.42 -13.33 -5.35
N ILE A 87 9.50 -12.67 -6.06
CA ILE A 87 8.44 -11.82 -5.46
C ILE A 87 7.64 -12.60 -4.43
N VAL A 88 7.24 -13.84 -4.73
CA VAL A 88 6.52 -14.72 -3.81
C VAL A 88 7.33 -14.95 -2.53
N SER A 89 8.63 -15.17 -2.67
CA SER A 89 9.50 -15.45 -1.54
C SER A 89 9.71 -14.21 -0.66
N GLU A 90 9.75 -13.01 -1.24
CA GLU A 90 9.76 -11.74 -0.49
C GLU A 90 8.42 -11.48 0.20
N PHE A 91 7.32 -11.66 -0.52
CA PHE A 91 5.97 -11.51 0.02
C PHE A 91 5.76 -12.36 1.28
N LEU A 92 6.12 -13.65 1.22
CA LEU A 92 6.03 -14.56 2.37
C LEU A 92 7.01 -14.21 3.50
N GLY A 93 8.07 -13.45 3.21
CA GLY A 93 9.02 -12.95 4.21
C GLY A 93 8.46 -11.78 5.03
N PHE A 94 7.76 -10.85 4.37
CA PHE A 94 7.18 -9.66 5.00
C PHE A 94 5.76 -9.90 5.55
N PHE A 95 4.97 -10.79 4.94
CA PHE A 95 3.59 -11.07 5.33
C PHE A 95 3.39 -11.37 6.83
N PRO A 96 4.22 -12.21 7.51
CA PRO A 96 4.05 -12.47 8.94
C PRO A 96 4.12 -11.22 9.82
N GLY A 97 4.74 -10.15 9.32
CA GLY A 97 4.88 -8.89 10.00
C GLY A 97 3.58 -8.07 10.07
N VAL A 98 2.70 -8.21 9.09
CA VAL A 98 1.41 -7.49 9.06
C VAL A 98 0.28 -8.26 9.76
N VAL A 99 0.43 -9.59 9.92
CA VAL A 99 -0.57 -10.48 10.55
C VAL A 99 -1.12 -9.95 11.89
N PRO A 100 -0.30 -9.42 12.83
CA PRO A 100 -0.80 -8.90 14.10
C PRO A 100 -1.72 -7.68 13.98
N PHE A 101 -1.75 -7.01 12.82
CA PHE A 101 -2.50 -5.77 12.58
C PHE A 101 -3.75 -5.96 11.71
N LEU A 102 -3.93 -7.14 11.09
CA LEU A 102 -5.04 -7.40 10.16
C LEU A 102 -6.44 -7.20 10.78
N TRP A 103 -6.55 -7.29 12.10
CA TRP A 103 -7.83 -7.12 12.80
C TRP A 103 -8.23 -5.65 13.00
N VAL A 104 -7.33 -4.68 12.85
CA VAL A 104 -7.54 -3.28 13.26
C VAL A 104 -8.77 -2.67 12.60
N GLY A 105 -8.96 -2.89 11.29
CA GLY A 105 -10.13 -2.37 10.57
C GLY A 105 -11.46 -2.99 11.02
N PHE A 106 -11.46 -4.22 11.52
CA PHE A 106 -12.67 -4.91 11.96
C PHE A 106 -13.21 -4.34 13.29
N ALA A 107 -12.41 -3.58 14.03
CA ALA A 107 -12.90 -2.83 15.18
C ALA A 107 -13.93 -1.74 14.80
N HIS A 108 -13.94 -1.30 13.53
CA HIS A 108 -14.92 -0.36 13.01
C HIS A 108 -16.15 -1.08 12.45
N ASN A 109 -15.98 -1.83 11.35
CA ASN A 109 -17.01 -2.71 10.77
C ASN A 109 -16.35 -3.72 9.80
N THR A 110 -17.14 -4.63 9.22
CA THR A 110 -16.65 -5.67 8.31
C THR A 110 -15.97 -5.09 7.05
N SER A 111 -16.57 -4.08 6.42
CA SER A 111 -16.05 -3.50 5.18
C SER A 111 -14.74 -2.74 5.40
N ALA A 112 -14.63 -2.00 6.50
CA ALA A 112 -13.39 -1.38 6.97
C ALA A 112 -12.31 -2.44 7.20
N GLY A 113 -12.66 -3.54 7.88
CA GLY A 113 -11.76 -4.68 8.11
C GLY A 113 -11.23 -5.28 6.81
N VAL A 114 -12.11 -5.62 5.88
CA VAL A 114 -11.71 -6.18 4.58
C VAL A 114 -10.86 -5.18 3.78
N ALA A 115 -11.27 -3.91 3.72
CA ALA A 115 -10.52 -2.87 3.00
C ALA A 115 -9.11 -2.67 3.59
N PHE A 116 -8.98 -2.65 4.91
CA PHE A 116 -7.70 -2.54 5.61
C PHE A 116 -6.79 -3.73 5.31
N VAL A 117 -7.31 -4.97 5.40
CA VAL A 117 -6.56 -6.18 5.05
C VAL A 117 -6.09 -6.15 3.60
N VAL A 118 -6.94 -5.75 2.66
CA VAL A 118 -6.56 -5.62 1.25
C VAL A 118 -5.47 -4.56 1.08
N GLY A 119 -5.56 -3.43 1.78
CA GLY A 119 -4.51 -2.41 1.81
C GLY A 119 -3.15 -2.97 2.27
N GLU A 120 -3.12 -3.65 3.41
CA GLU A 120 -1.91 -4.29 3.94
C GLU A 120 -1.32 -5.34 2.97
N LEU A 121 -2.16 -6.17 2.35
CA LEU A 121 -1.72 -7.17 1.36
C LEU A 121 -1.13 -6.53 0.10
N VAL A 122 -1.78 -5.48 -0.41
CA VAL A 122 -1.26 -4.69 -1.54
C VAL A 122 0.07 -4.06 -1.17
N TYR A 123 0.21 -3.55 0.07
CA TYR A 123 1.46 -2.99 0.54
C TYR A 123 2.58 -4.04 0.63
N VAL A 124 2.32 -5.22 1.22
CA VAL A 124 3.31 -6.32 1.29
C VAL A 124 3.77 -6.75 -0.11
N LEU A 125 2.86 -6.78 -1.09
CA LEU A 125 3.21 -7.03 -2.48
C LEU A 125 4.09 -5.91 -3.05
N ALA A 126 3.78 -4.64 -2.74
CA ALA A 126 4.62 -3.51 -3.14
C ALA A 126 6.03 -3.61 -2.55
N VAL A 127 6.18 -4.02 -1.28
CA VAL A 127 7.50 -4.28 -0.67
C VAL A 127 8.25 -5.36 -1.44
N ALA A 128 7.59 -6.48 -1.73
CA ALA A 128 8.20 -7.59 -2.45
C ALA A 128 8.68 -7.20 -3.86
N VAL A 129 7.88 -6.41 -4.58
CA VAL A 129 8.22 -5.89 -5.92
C VAL A 129 9.34 -4.86 -5.83
N ALA A 130 9.24 -3.89 -4.90
CA ALA A 130 10.22 -2.85 -4.73
C ALA A 130 11.58 -3.43 -4.33
N HIS A 131 11.61 -4.36 -3.37
CA HIS A 131 12.84 -5.03 -2.95
C HIS A 131 13.56 -5.71 -4.12
N LYS A 132 12.80 -6.44 -4.96
CA LYS A 132 13.34 -7.09 -6.16
C LYS A 132 13.84 -6.06 -7.17
N TRP A 133 13.08 -5.01 -7.45
CA TRP A 133 13.48 -3.97 -8.38
C TRP A 133 14.70 -3.18 -7.91
N SER A 134 14.88 -2.96 -6.61
CA SER A 134 16.10 -2.34 -6.07
C SER A 134 17.36 -3.10 -6.49
N HIS A 135 17.28 -4.44 -6.64
CA HIS A 135 18.41 -5.26 -7.10
C HIS A 135 18.52 -5.44 -8.63
N GLU A 136 17.40 -5.41 -9.34
CA GLU A 136 17.35 -5.80 -10.76
C GLU A 136 17.20 -4.62 -11.72
N ALA A 137 16.46 -3.60 -11.31
CA ALA A 137 16.05 -2.48 -12.13
C ALA A 137 15.75 -1.26 -11.25
N PRO A 138 16.75 -0.72 -10.52
CA PRO A 138 16.51 0.33 -9.53
C PRO A 138 15.96 1.62 -10.14
N HIS A 139 16.17 1.84 -11.44
CA HIS A 139 15.54 2.93 -12.21
C HIS A 139 14.00 2.87 -12.24
N ARG A 140 13.38 1.71 -11.98
CA ARG A 140 11.92 1.56 -11.88
C ARG A 140 11.37 2.19 -10.59
N LEU A 141 12.21 2.38 -9.58
CA LEU A 141 11.87 3.05 -8.33
C LEU A 141 12.18 4.54 -8.44
N PHE A 142 11.62 5.20 -9.46
CA PHE A 142 11.94 6.60 -9.82
C PHE A 142 11.65 7.62 -8.70
N TRP A 143 10.82 7.26 -7.72
CA TRP A 143 10.50 8.09 -6.56
C TRP A 143 11.49 7.96 -5.40
N MET A 144 12.48 7.05 -5.49
CA MET A 144 13.48 6.83 -4.47
C MET A 144 14.88 6.94 -5.06
N ASN A 145 15.85 7.38 -4.25
CA ASN A 145 17.24 7.39 -4.70
C ASN A 145 17.73 5.93 -4.79
N PRO A 146 18.17 5.44 -5.97
CA PRO A 146 18.49 4.03 -6.17
C PRO A 146 19.65 3.53 -5.28
N VAL A 147 20.53 4.43 -4.84
CA VAL A 147 21.70 4.11 -4.01
C VAL A 147 21.32 3.68 -2.59
N VAL A 148 20.13 4.02 -2.10
CA VAL A 148 19.79 3.82 -0.67
C VAL A 148 19.73 2.36 -0.28
N HIS A 149 19.17 1.51 -1.15
CA HIS A 149 19.06 0.07 -0.93
C HIS A 149 20.42 -0.62 -1.07
N ASP A 150 21.23 -0.19 -2.04
CA ASP A 150 22.60 -0.70 -2.20
C ASP A 150 23.45 -0.40 -0.96
N LEU A 151 23.38 0.82 -0.43
CA LEU A 151 24.03 1.19 0.83
C LEU A 151 23.46 0.44 2.05
N HIS A 152 22.20 -0.02 1.98
CA HIS A 152 21.64 -0.89 3.02
C HIS A 152 22.31 -2.27 3.00
N HIS A 153 22.69 -2.76 1.82
CA HIS A 153 23.33 -4.07 1.64
C HIS A 153 24.80 -4.14 2.05
N ASP A 154 25.48 -2.99 2.17
CA ASP A 154 26.81 -2.91 2.76
C ASP A 154 26.78 -3.48 4.18
N GLY A 155 27.31 -4.69 4.40
CA GLY A 155 27.04 -5.60 5.53
C GLY A 155 27.26 -5.12 7.00
N ARG A 156 27.39 -3.81 7.23
CA ARG A 156 27.33 -3.13 8.53
C ARG A 156 26.28 -2.01 8.58
N SER A 157 25.40 -1.90 7.59
CA SER A 157 24.51 -0.76 7.43
C SER A 157 23.51 -0.65 8.59
N ARG A 158 23.49 0.53 9.22
CA ARG A 158 22.49 0.94 10.21
C ARG A 158 21.52 1.97 9.63
N TRP A 159 21.41 2.00 8.30
CA TRP A 159 20.79 3.06 7.52
C TRP A 159 19.86 2.46 6.46
N ASN A 160 18.91 3.27 5.98
CA ASN A 160 18.03 2.98 4.85
C ASN A 160 17.24 1.67 5.00
N TYR A 161 16.43 1.58 6.06
CA TYR A 161 15.57 0.41 6.30
C TYR A 161 14.29 0.42 5.46
N GLY A 162 13.87 1.58 4.96
CA GLY A 162 12.74 1.69 4.05
C GLY A 162 13.08 1.13 2.67
N VAL A 163 12.26 0.18 2.21
CA VAL A 163 12.37 -0.48 0.91
C VAL A 163 11.48 0.19 -0.13
N VAL A 164 10.24 0.54 0.23
CA VAL A 164 9.31 1.22 -0.70
C VAL A 164 9.45 2.73 -0.63
N THR A 165 9.77 3.27 0.55
CA THR A 165 9.90 4.70 0.81
C THR A 165 10.95 4.99 1.89
N SER A 166 11.72 6.06 1.71
CA SER A 166 12.66 6.55 2.73
C SER A 166 12.03 7.49 3.76
N PHE A 167 10.70 7.64 3.78
CA PHE A 167 10.00 8.55 4.69
C PHE A 167 10.37 8.29 6.16
N TRP A 168 10.23 7.05 6.62
CA TRP A 168 10.56 6.67 7.99
C TRP A 168 12.05 6.73 8.31
N ASP A 169 12.92 6.48 7.32
CA ASP A 169 14.35 6.73 7.48
C ASP A 169 14.67 8.19 7.75
N ARG A 170 13.95 9.13 7.14
CA ARG A 170 14.12 10.56 7.41
C ARG A 170 13.56 10.93 8.79
N VAL A 171 12.36 10.43 9.12
CA VAL A 171 11.72 10.68 10.42
C VAL A 171 12.58 10.19 11.59
N PHE A 172 13.16 8.99 11.48
CA PHE A 172 13.96 8.38 12.55
C PHE A 172 15.47 8.58 12.37
N GLY A 173 15.90 9.42 11.43
CA GLY A 173 17.30 9.77 11.24
C GLY A 173 18.19 8.62 10.77
N THR A 174 17.65 7.62 10.07
CA THR A 174 18.39 6.49 9.47
C THR A 174 18.62 6.65 7.96
N TYR A 175 18.31 7.80 7.36
CA TYR A 175 18.55 8.05 5.93
C TYR A 175 20.00 8.42 5.60
N THR A 176 20.56 7.83 4.54
CA THR A 176 21.86 8.24 3.97
C THR A 176 21.96 7.95 2.47
N THR A 177 22.63 8.84 1.74
CA THR A 177 22.98 8.66 0.32
C THR A 177 24.48 8.47 0.09
N SER A 178 25.26 8.48 1.16
CA SER A 178 26.70 8.24 1.14
C SER A 178 27.06 7.15 2.14
N ARG A 179 28.13 6.39 1.84
CA ARG A 179 28.73 5.48 2.80
C ARG A 179 29.34 6.30 3.94
N LYS A 180 28.68 6.32 5.11
CA LYS A 180 29.22 6.95 6.31
C LYS A 180 30.26 6.01 6.92
N SER A 181 31.44 6.52 7.27
CA SER A 181 32.43 5.73 8.02
C SER A 181 31.80 5.35 9.37
N THR A 182 31.67 4.06 9.62
CA THR A 182 31.33 3.57 10.95
C THR A 182 32.57 3.76 11.81
N ASN A 183 32.61 4.81 12.62
CA ASN A 183 33.53 4.88 13.77
C ASN A 183 33.17 3.80 14.80
#